data_AF-A0A3B9CW57-F1
#
_entry.id   AF-A0A3B9CW57-F1
#
_cell.length_a   1.000
_cell.length_b   1.000
_cell.length_c   1.000
_cell.angle_alpha   90.00
_cell.angle_beta   90.00
_cell.angle_gamma   90.00
#
_symmetry.space_group_name_H-M   'P 1'
#
loop_
_entity.id
_entity.type
_entity.pdbx_description
1 polymer ?
#
loop_
_entity_poly.entity_id
_entity_poly.type
_entity_poly.pdbx_seq_one_letter_code
_entity_poly.pdbx_strand_id
1 'polypeptide(L)'
;RIGREVERPGRTERRCVSDLPVIDSCDDCGACCIRTPVPPFEPGEEITRDVPKDLLIPIRERIAADQHFDLIPCVWYCEESKLCRHYDYRPAACRRFEPGSDACRMSRWDVGVDI
;
A
#
# COMPACT_ATOMS: atom_id res chain seq x y z
N ARG A 1 23.94 52.00 -33.26
CA ARG A 1 24.78 51.02 -32.53
C ARG A 1 23.85 49.92 -32.04
N ILE A 2 24.23 48.69 -32.36
CA ILE A 2 23.44 47.46 -32.37
C ILE A 2 23.23 46.99 -30.93
N GLY A 3 21.98 46.81 -30.50
CA GLY A 3 21.66 46.13 -29.25
C GLY A 3 21.91 44.64 -29.40
N ARG A 4 22.80 44.07 -28.58
CA ARG A 4 23.01 42.61 -28.52
C ARG A 4 21.84 41.99 -27.75
N GLU A 5 20.99 41.24 -28.44
CA GLU A 5 20.16 40.22 -27.80
C GLU A 5 21.09 39.16 -27.20
N VAL A 6 20.97 38.96 -25.90
CA VAL A 6 21.64 37.87 -25.20
C VAL A 6 20.74 36.65 -25.34
N GLU A 7 21.07 35.78 -26.29
CA GLU A 7 20.42 34.47 -26.41
C GLU A 7 20.60 33.70 -25.09
N ARG A 8 19.48 33.39 -24.43
CA ARG A 8 19.47 32.51 -23.26
C ARG A 8 19.64 31.08 -23.76
N PRO A 9 20.68 30.33 -23.35
CA PRO A 9 20.82 28.95 -23.79
C PRO A 9 19.60 28.16 -23.36
N GLY A 10 18.99 27.48 -24.33
CA GLY A 10 17.81 26.64 -24.15
C GLY A 10 18.02 25.70 -22.98
N ARG A 11 17.15 25.81 -21.97
CA ARG A 11 17.05 24.83 -20.90
C ARG A 11 16.74 23.50 -21.56
N THR A 12 17.73 22.64 -21.71
CA THR A 12 17.52 21.25 -22.10
C THR A 12 16.63 20.67 -21.02
N GLU A 13 15.35 20.52 -21.32
CA GLU A 13 14.40 19.87 -20.46
C GLU A 13 14.89 18.44 -20.28
N ARG A 14 15.55 18.18 -19.14
CA ARG A 14 15.81 16.82 -18.68
C ARG A 14 14.45 16.17 -18.55
N ARG A 15 14.11 15.32 -19.52
CA ARG A 15 12.95 14.46 -19.47
C ARG A 15 13.21 13.45 -18.36
N CYS A 16 12.76 13.74 -17.15
CA CYS A 16 12.69 12.77 -16.07
C CYS A 16 11.51 11.84 -16.39
N VAL A 17 11.68 10.93 -17.34
CA VAL A 17 10.72 9.86 -17.56
C VAL A 17 11.26 8.65 -16.82
N SER A 18 10.97 8.59 -15.53
CA SER A 18 10.88 7.31 -14.85
C SER A 18 9.47 6.81 -15.14
N ASP A 19 9.27 6.11 -16.26
CA ASP A 19 8.00 5.42 -16.47
C ASP A 19 7.93 4.33 -15.40
N LEU A 20 7.23 4.62 -14.31
CA LEU A 20 7.02 3.67 -13.23
C LEU A 20 6.32 2.43 -13.80
N PRO A 21 6.67 1.22 -13.33
CA PRO A 21 6.12 -0.02 -13.86
C PRO A 21 4.59 -0.01 -13.71
N VAL A 22 3.84 -0.42 -14.73
CA VAL A 22 2.39 -0.58 -14.62
C VAL A 22 2.08 -1.64 -13.56
N ILE A 23 1.14 -1.34 -12.64
CA ILE A 23 0.71 -2.25 -11.58
C ILE A 23 -0.74 -2.61 -11.86
N ASP A 24 -0.98 -3.84 -12.30
CA ASP A 24 -2.31 -4.35 -12.65
C ASP A 24 -2.85 -5.39 -11.65
N SER A 25 -2.00 -5.86 -10.72
CA SER A 25 -2.33 -6.87 -9.72
C SER A 25 -1.74 -6.54 -8.34
N CYS A 26 -2.28 -7.20 -7.31
CA CYS A 26 -1.75 -7.13 -5.95
C CYS A 26 -0.71 -8.21 -5.65
N ASP A 27 -0.30 -8.97 -6.65
CA ASP A 27 0.57 -10.13 -6.46
C ASP A 27 2.02 -9.68 -6.17
N ASP A 28 2.74 -10.50 -5.39
CA ASP A 28 4.18 -10.39 -5.14
C ASP A 28 4.72 -9.14 -4.42
N CYS A 29 3.87 -8.21 -3.95
CA CYS A 29 4.36 -7.00 -3.27
C CYS A 29 4.06 -6.91 -1.77
N GLY A 30 2.87 -7.31 -1.31
CA GLY A 30 2.47 -7.21 0.11
C GLY A 30 2.47 -5.79 0.70
N ALA A 31 2.75 -4.75 -0.09
CA ALA A 31 3.16 -3.42 0.40
C ALA A 31 2.14 -2.77 1.35
N CYS A 32 0.85 -2.80 1.01
CA CYS A 32 -0.19 -2.25 1.87
C CYS A 32 -0.39 -3.07 3.16
N CYS A 33 -0.20 -4.39 3.10
CA CYS A 33 -0.32 -5.29 4.24
C CYS A 33 0.85 -5.13 5.23
N ILE A 34 2.05 -4.81 4.74
CA ILE A 34 3.23 -4.59 5.60
C ILE A 34 3.07 -3.35 6.49
N ARG A 35 2.42 -2.30 5.98
CA ARG A 35 2.20 -1.05 6.73
C ARG A 35 0.95 -1.05 7.61
N THR A 36 0.15 -2.11 7.54
CA THR A 36 -1.17 -2.16 8.17
C THR A 36 -1.18 -3.31 9.16
N PRO A 37 -1.14 -3.08 10.47
CA PRO A 37 -0.89 -4.09 11.50
C PRO A 37 -2.06 -5.08 11.71
N VAL A 38 -3.27 -4.63 11.40
CA VAL A 38 -4.50 -5.43 11.43
C VAL A 38 -5.37 -5.08 10.23
N PRO A 39 -6.22 -5.99 9.72
CA PRO A 39 -7.20 -5.66 8.70
C PRO A 39 -8.05 -4.45 9.16
N PRO A 40 -8.09 -3.36 8.38
CA PRO A 40 -8.76 -2.12 8.77
C PRO A 40 -10.27 -2.24 8.54
N PHE A 41 -10.94 -3.03 9.39
CA PHE A 41 -12.41 -3.10 9.43
C PHE A 41 -12.98 -1.77 9.93
N GLU A 42 -14.02 -1.29 9.25
CA GLU A 42 -14.90 -0.28 9.83
C GLU A 42 -15.70 -0.90 10.99
N PRO A 43 -16.17 -0.12 11.98
CA PRO A 43 -16.94 -0.66 13.10
C PRO A 43 -18.14 -1.51 12.67
N GLY A 44 -18.14 -2.80 13.05
CA GLY A 44 -19.20 -3.76 12.74
C GLY A 44 -19.15 -4.34 11.33
N GLU A 45 -18.18 -3.93 10.52
CA GLU A 45 -18.01 -4.45 9.16
C GLU A 45 -17.77 -5.96 9.17
N GLU A 46 -16.99 -6.47 10.11
CA GLU A 46 -16.71 -7.89 10.27
C GLU A 46 -17.98 -8.74 10.43
N ILE A 47 -19.04 -8.17 11.01
CA ILE A 47 -20.35 -8.81 11.15
C ILE A 47 -21.06 -8.81 9.80
N THR A 48 -21.14 -7.65 9.14
CA THR A 48 -21.80 -7.53 7.83
C THR A 48 -21.15 -8.38 6.74
N ARG A 49 -19.86 -8.68 6.91
CA ARG A 49 -19.05 -9.51 6.02
C ARG A 49 -19.03 -10.99 6.41
N ASP A 50 -19.72 -11.37 7.48
CA ASP A 50 -19.76 -12.73 8.01
C ASP A 50 -18.35 -13.33 8.20
N VAL A 51 -17.45 -12.54 8.79
CA VAL A 51 -16.08 -12.98 9.05
C VAL A 51 -16.09 -14.03 10.16
N PRO A 52 -15.55 -15.25 9.93
CA PRO A 52 -15.49 -16.28 10.95
C PRO A 52 -14.76 -15.79 12.21
N LYS A 53 -15.31 -16.14 13.37
CA LYS A 53 -14.85 -15.61 14.67
C LYS A 53 -13.40 -15.95 14.97
N ASP A 54 -12.93 -17.10 14.50
CA ASP A 54 -11.55 -17.57 14.62
C ASP A 54 -10.57 -16.66 13.85
N LEU A 55 -10.96 -16.12 12.69
CA LEU A 55 -10.13 -15.18 11.93
C LEU A 55 -9.99 -13.81 12.61
N LEU A 56 -10.91 -13.49 13.54
CA LEU A 56 -10.89 -12.25 14.33
C LEU A 56 -10.01 -12.37 15.59
N ILE A 57 -9.66 -13.58 16.03
CA ILE A 57 -8.81 -13.80 17.22
C ILE A 57 -7.47 -13.05 17.11
N PRO A 58 -6.64 -13.26 16.06
CA PRO A 58 -5.34 -12.61 15.98
C PRO A 58 -5.45 -11.08 15.85
N ILE A 59 -6.56 -10.57 15.29
CA ILE A 59 -6.85 -9.13 15.23
C ILE A 59 -7.06 -8.57 16.64
N ARG A 60 -7.92 -9.22 17.42
CA ARG A 60 -8.22 -8.82 18.81
C ARG A 60 -7.00 -8.90 19.69
N GLU A 61 -6.20 -9.94 19.56
CA GLU A 61 -4.94 -10.10 20.27
C GLU A 61 -3.96 -8.97 19.94
N ARG A 62 -3.81 -8.62 18.66
CA ARG A 62 -2.95 -7.51 18.24
C ARG A 62 -3.42 -6.17 18.82
N ILE A 63 -4.72 -5.89 18.77
CA ILE A 63 -5.30 -4.65 19.32
C ILE A 63 -5.12 -4.61 20.84
N ALA A 64 -5.41 -5.71 21.54
CA ALA A 64 -5.30 -5.78 23.00
C ALA A 64 -3.85 -5.64 23.50
N ALA A 65 -2.87 -6.00 22.67
CA ALA A 65 -1.45 -5.86 23.01
C ALA A 65 -0.94 -4.40 22.97
N ASP A 66 -1.76 -3.43 22.51
CA ASP A 66 -1.42 -2.00 22.38
C ASP A 66 -0.04 -1.74 21.76
N GLN A 67 0.37 -2.61 20.83
CA GLN A 67 1.65 -2.47 20.14
C GLN A 67 1.52 -1.30 19.17
N HIS A 68 2.11 -0.15 19.52
CA HIS A 68 2.17 1.01 18.64
C HIS A 68 2.74 0.62 17.27
N PHE A 69 2.05 1.10 16.24
CA PHE A 69 1.89 0.46 14.94
C PHE A 69 2.93 0.80 13.88
N ASP A 70 4.10 1.26 14.29
CA ASP A 70 5.13 1.57 13.32
C ASP A 70 5.88 0.27 13.00
N LEU A 71 5.62 -0.28 11.80
CA LEU A 71 6.38 -1.33 11.10
C LEU A 71 6.01 -2.80 11.36
N ILE A 72 4.84 -3.12 11.94
CA ILE A 72 4.39 -4.51 12.07
C ILE A 72 3.43 -4.89 10.93
N PRO A 73 3.69 -5.96 10.16
CA PRO A 73 2.78 -6.43 9.12
C PRO A 73 1.42 -6.90 9.66
N CYS A 74 0.42 -6.82 8.80
CA CYS A 74 -0.93 -7.31 9.05
C CYS A 74 -0.91 -8.73 9.60
N VAL A 75 -1.72 -9.01 10.62
CA VAL A 75 -1.90 -10.38 11.12
C VAL A 75 -2.43 -11.36 10.06
N TRP A 76 -3.03 -10.86 8.97
CA TRP A 76 -3.47 -11.66 7.83
C TRP A 76 -2.45 -11.69 6.68
N TYR A 77 -1.28 -11.06 6.82
CA TYR A 77 -0.22 -11.11 5.83
C TYR A 77 0.50 -12.47 5.85
N CYS A 78 0.87 -12.96 4.67
CA CYS A 78 1.75 -14.11 4.51
C CYS A 78 3.05 -13.64 3.85
N GLU A 79 4.16 -13.67 4.59
CA GLU A 79 5.45 -13.18 4.11
C GLU A 79 6.01 -14.01 2.95
N GLU A 80 5.82 -15.33 2.98
CA GLU A 80 6.30 -16.24 1.94
C GLU A 80 5.61 -16.01 0.59
N SER A 81 4.28 -15.91 0.60
CA SER A 81 3.48 -15.67 -0.62
C SER A 81 3.31 -14.19 -0.96
N LYS A 82 3.63 -13.29 -0.02
CA LYS A 82 3.35 -11.85 -0.08
C LYS A 82 1.87 -11.49 -0.31
N LEU A 83 0.96 -12.39 0.05
CA LEU A 83 -0.49 -12.26 -0.12
C LEU A 83 -1.23 -12.26 1.22
N CYS A 84 -2.50 -11.87 1.16
CA CYS A 84 -3.42 -11.98 2.30
C CYS A 84 -3.90 -13.44 2.45
N ARG A 85 -3.79 -13.99 3.66
CA ARG A 85 -4.26 -15.35 4.00
C ARG A 85 -5.79 -15.50 3.94
N HIS A 86 -6.53 -14.40 4.03
CA HIS A 86 -7.99 -14.38 4.12
C HIS A 86 -8.59 -13.39 3.11
N TYR A 87 -8.20 -13.55 1.84
CA TYR A 87 -8.52 -12.60 0.75
C TYR A 87 -10.03 -12.33 0.59
N ASP A 88 -10.86 -13.35 0.79
CA ASP A 88 -12.32 -13.27 0.66
C ASP A 88 -13.01 -12.57 1.83
N TYR A 89 -12.31 -12.43 2.96
CA TYR A 89 -12.84 -11.74 4.15
C TYR A 89 -12.32 -10.31 4.28
N ARG A 90 -11.45 -9.86 3.36
CA ARG A 90 -10.85 -8.52 3.38
C ARG A 90 -11.89 -7.41 3.60
N PRO A 91 -11.59 -6.41 4.47
CA PRO A 91 -12.38 -5.20 4.65
C PRO A 91 -12.56 -4.39 3.37
N ALA A 92 -13.54 -3.50 3.37
CA ALA A 92 -13.89 -2.60 2.29
C ALA A 92 -12.73 -1.66 1.96
N ALA A 93 -11.97 -1.21 2.96
CA ALA A 93 -10.75 -0.43 2.73
C ALA A 93 -9.73 -1.21 1.90
N CYS A 94 -9.47 -2.49 2.22
CA CYS A 94 -8.57 -3.35 1.43
C CYS A 94 -9.08 -3.67 0.02
N ARG A 95 -10.41 -3.70 -0.18
CA ARG A 95 -11.02 -3.98 -1.49
C ARG A 95 -11.04 -2.78 -2.42
N ARG A 96 -11.26 -1.59 -1.85
CA ARG A 96 -11.26 -0.32 -2.58
C ARG A 96 -9.85 0.18 -2.88
N PHE A 97 -8.82 -0.48 -2.35
CA PHE A 97 -7.44 -0.14 -2.63
C PHE A 97 -7.09 -0.49 -4.08
N GLU A 98 -6.89 0.53 -4.90
CA GLU A 98 -6.62 0.39 -6.33
C GLU A 98 -5.13 0.15 -6.59
N PRO A 99 -4.76 -0.95 -7.29
CA PRO A 99 -3.40 -1.15 -7.76
C PRO A 99 -2.93 0.01 -8.63
N GLY A 100 -1.70 0.48 -8.40
CA GLY A 100 -1.13 1.59 -9.17
C GLY A 100 -1.57 2.99 -8.75
N SER A 101 -2.57 3.12 -7.87
CA SER A 101 -2.93 4.42 -7.27
C SER A 101 -1.76 5.07 -6.51
N ASP A 102 -1.84 6.37 -6.25
CA ASP A 102 -0.82 7.09 -5.49
C ASP A 102 -0.58 6.43 -4.11
N ALA A 103 -1.63 5.99 -3.43
CA ALA A 103 -1.52 5.26 -2.17
C ALA A 103 -0.81 3.90 -2.31
N CYS A 104 -1.03 3.18 -3.42
CA CYS A 104 -0.30 1.96 -3.76
C CYS A 104 1.19 2.24 -3.96
N ARG A 105 1.53 3.26 -4.75
CA ARG A 105 2.91 3.68 -5.00
C ARG A 105 3.63 4.10 -3.74
N MET A 106 2.99 4.92 -2.90
CA MET A 106 3.54 5.30 -1.60
C MET A 106 3.80 4.08 -0.73
N SER A 107 2.85 3.14 -0.68
CA SER A 107 3.04 1.91 0.11
C SER A 107 4.25 1.10 -0.38
N ARG A 108 4.41 0.97 -1.70
CA ARG A 108 5.53 0.24 -2.30
C ARG A 108 6.86 0.95 -2.06
N TRP A 109 6.89 2.27 -2.15
CA TRP A 109 8.08 3.06 -1.85
C TRP A 109 8.51 2.94 -0.38
N ASP A 110 7.56 3.10 0.55
CA ASP A 110 7.83 3.02 2.00
C ASP A 110 8.46 1.68 2.42
N VAL A 111 8.10 0.59 1.74
CA VAL A 111 8.62 -0.76 2.03
C VAL A 111 9.75 -1.18 1.09
N GLY A 112 10.24 -0.27 0.24
CA GLY A 112 11.38 -0.51 -0.67
C GLY A 112 11.09 -1.43 -1.85
N VAL A 113 9.81 -1.58 -2.25
CA VAL A 113 9.40 -2.35 -3.43
C VAL A 113 9.60 -1.54 -4.72
N ASP A 114 9.27 -0.25 -4.71
CA ASP A 114 9.53 0.68 -5.82
C ASP A 114 10.73 1.56 -5.41
N ILE A 115 11.87 1.44 -6.13
CA ILE A 115 13.12 2.19 -5.91
C ILE A 115 13.53 3.01 -7.12
#